data_AF-A0A843TBI8-F1
#
_entry.id   AF-A0A843TBI8-F1
#
_cell.length_a   1.000
_cell.length_b   1.000
_cell.length_c   1.000
_cell.angle_alpha   90.00
_cell.angle_beta   90.00
_cell.angle_gamma   90.00
#
_symmetry.space_group_name_H-M   'P 1'
#
loop_
_entity.id
_entity.type
_entity.pdbx_description
1 polymer ?
#
loop_
_entity_poly.entity_id
_entity_poly.type
_entity_poly.pdbx_seq_one_letter_code
_entity_poly.pdbx_strand_id
1 'polypeptide(L)'
;MKQRFSRGRTLLGGLALAVGGTWLAPPADGQWVQAHEQFYLPASHNWVFRQNYSGADRLFNAFDYGHAILYETLYSKPQAPVSELEVDRYRFLTENLLRRPPRVPLEEGAIEIAYAKLAPEAKLMFEWAHLLHRQFYDVLADERLTQTEKDAQVAELMAYYRTRPDVA
;
A
#
# COMPACT_ATOMS: atom_id res chain seq x y z
N MET A 1 -19.98 -61.14 -66.02
CA MET A 1 -20.56 -61.93 -64.91
C MET A 1 -20.77 -60.99 -63.72
N LYS A 2 -21.97 -60.98 -63.15
CA LYS A 2 -22.44 -60.07 -62.08
C LYS A 2 -21.80 -60.40 -60.72
N GLN A 3 -21.57 -59.39 -59.87
CA GLN A 3 -21.87 -59.33 -58.41
C GLN A 3 -21.25 -58.03 -57.83
N ARG A 4 -22.03 -57.02 -57.44
CA ARG A 4 -22.83 -56.78 -56.20
C ARG A 4 -22.05 -56.06 -55.08
N PHE A 5 -22.57 -54.87 -54.76
CA PHE A 5 -22.28 -53.90 -53.71
C PHE A 5 -21.90 -54.42 -52.31
N SER A 6 -21.04 -53.67 -51.60
CA SER A 6 -21.34 -53.18 -50.24
C SER A 6 -20.49 -51.97 -49.81
N ARG A 7 -21.21 -50.88 -49.53
CA ARG A 7 -21.03 -49.76 -48.58
C ARG A 7 -19.63 -49.45 -48.00
N GLY A 8 -19.21 -48.19 -48.22
CA GLY A 8 -18.45 -47.39 -47.26
C GLY A 8 -18.90 -45.93 -47.35
N ARG A 9 -19.68 -45.44 -46.37
CA ARG A 9 -19.99 -44.01 -46.20
C ARG A 9 -18.92 -43.37 -45.32
N THR A 10 -18.68 -42.08 -45.56
CA THR A 10 -18.16 -41.06 -44.62
C THR A 10 -16.64 -41.14 -44.36
N LEU A 11 -15.84 -40.08 -44.36
CA LEU A 11 -16.03 -38.66 -44.05
C LEU A 11 -15.11 -37.78 -44.94
N LEU A 12 -15.66 -36.73 -45.57
CA LEU A 12 -14.88 -35.57 -45.99
C LEU A 12 -14.63 -34.72 -44.75
N GLY A 13 -13.44 -34.85 -44.15
CA GLY A 13 -12.96 -33.95 -43.10
C GLY A 13 -12.61 -32.60 -43.72
N GLY A 14 -13.50 -31.63 -43.59
CA GLY A 14 -13.20 -30.24 -43.93
C GLY A 14 -12.16 -29.68 -42.98
N LEU A 15 -10.99 -29.34 -43.50
CA LEU A 15 -9.95 -28.63 -42.78
C LEU A 15 -10.38 -27.16 -42.67
N ALA A 16 -11.08 -26.81 -41.59
CA ALA A 16 -11.35 -25.42 -41.26
C ALA A 16 -10.04 -24.80 -40.72
N LEU A 17 -9.37 -24.00 -41.55
CA LEU A 17 -8.30 -23.09 -41.13
C LEU A 17 -8.89 -22.06 -40.18
N ALA A 18 -8.76 -22.29 -38.87
CA ALA A 18 -9.00 -21.27 -37.87
C ALA A 18 -7.89 -20.22 -38.02
N VAL A 19 -8.21 -19.11 -38.66
CA VAL A 19 -7.40 -17.88 -38.60
C VAL A 19 -7.45 -17.41 -37.15
N GLY A 20 -6.42 -17.76 -36.38
CA GLY A 20 -6.20 -17.24 -35.04
C GLY A 20 -5.92 -15.75 -35.15
N GLY A 21 -6.97 -14.94 -35.09
CA GLY A 21 -6.84 -13.50 -34.87
C GLY A 21 -6.19 -13.31 -33.51
N THR A 22 -4.90 -12.93 -33.52
CA THR A 22 -4.25 -12.39 -32.35
C THR A 22 -4.96 -11.09 -32.00
N TRP A 23 -5.87 -11.16 -31.02
CA TRP A 23 -6.37 -9.97 -30.35
C TRP A 23 -5.18 -9.33 -29.65
N LEU A 24 -4.50 -8.42 -30.33
CA LEU A 24 -3.58 -7.50 -29.70
C LEU A 24 -4.44 -6.70 -28.71
N ALA A 25 -4.24 -6.93 -27.42
CA ALA A 25 -4.82 -6.08 -26.39
C ALA A 25 -4.44 -4.63 -26.73
N PRO A 26 -5.39 -3.69 -26.71
CA PRO A 26 -5.04 -2.29 -26.90
C PRO A 26 -3.98 -1.91 -25.86
N PRO A 27 -2.99 -1.06 -26.21
CA PRO A 27 -2.07 -0.54 -25.22
C PRO A 27 -2.90 0.06 -24.08
N ALA A 28 -2.56 -0.29 -22.84
CA ALA A 28 -3.17 0.35 -21.69
C ALA A 28 -2.87 1.85 -21.80
N ASP A 29 -3.92 2.66 -22.01
CA ASP A 29 -3.79 4.11 -21.98
C ASP A 29 -3.21 4.50 -20.62
N GLY A 30 -2.15 5.31 -20.63
CA GLY A 30 -1.54 5.81 -19.41
C GLY A 30 -2.58 6.57 -18.58
N GLN A 31 -2.88 6.08 -17.38
CA GLN A 31 -3.77 6.76 -16.45
C GLN A 31 -2.98 7.82 -15.68
N TRP A 32 -3.42 9.07 -15.77
CA TRP A 32 -2.89 10.13 -14.92
C TRP A 32 -3.46 10.00 -13.52
N VAL A 33 -2.58 9.98 -12.52
CA VAL A 33 -2.96 10.03 -11.10
C VAL A 33 -2.60 11.40 -10.56
N GLN A 34 -3.55 12.05 -9.89
CA GLN A 34 -3.28 13.25 -9.12
C GLN A 34 -2.87 12.81 -7.71
N ALA A 35 -1.60 12.97 -7.37
CA ALA A 35 -1.13 12.82 -6.00
C ALA A 35 -1.14 14.18 -5.31
N HIS A 36 -1.99 14.31 -4.30
CA HIS A 36 -2.05 15.52 -3.46
C HIS A 36 -1.41 15.24 -2.11
N GLU A 37 -0.50 16.12 -1.69
CA GLU A 37 -0.05 16.14 -0.30
C GLU A 37 -1.26 16.36 0.61
N GLN A 38 -1.31 15.57 1.67
CA GLN A 38 -2.37 15.62 2.65
C GLN A 38 -1.84 16.30 3.90
N PHE A 39 -2.65 17.21 4.45
CA PHE A 39 -2.31 17.91 5.67
C PHE A 39 -3.13 17.37 6.83
N TYR A 40 -2.54 17.30 8.01
CA TYR A 40 -3.26 16.91 9.22
C TYR A 40 -4.34 17.95 9.55
N LEU A 41 -5.38 17.55 10.30
CA LEU A 41 -6.37 18.51 10.83
C LEU A 41 -5.74 19.33 11.95
N PRO A 42 -5.55 20.66 11.82
CA PRO A 42 -4.89 21.44 12.86
C PRO A 42 -5.74 21.51 14.12
N ALA A 43 -5.15 21.17 15.27
CA ALA A 43 -5.83 21.17 16.57
C ALA A 43 -4.83 21.39 17.72
N SER A 44 -5.34 21.85 18.86
CA SER A 44 -4.53 22.17 20.06
C SER A 44 -3.90 20.94 20.73
N HIS A 45 -4.39 19.74 20.43
CA HIS A 45 -3.86 18.47 20.91
C HIS A 45 -2.77 17.89 19.98
N ASN A 46 -2.54 18.46 18.79
CA ASN A 46 -1.49 17.94 17.90
C ASN A 46 -0.14 17.92 18.61
N TRP A 47 0.63 16.86 18.38
CA TRP A 47 1.95 16.59 18.94
C TRP A 47 1.99 16.27 20.44
N VAL A 48 0.84 16.18 21.13
CA VAL A 48 0.82 15.84 22.55
C VAL A 48 1.36 14.43 22.79
N PHE A 49 1.03 13.46 21.93
CA PHE A 49 1.56 12.09 22.07
C PHE A 49 3.08 12.07 21.90
N ARG A 50 3.60 12.76 20.89
CA ARG A 50 5.04 12.88 20.65
C ARG A 50 5.78 13.49 21.85
N GLN A 51 5.19 14.51 22.47
CA GLN A 51 5.79 15.19 23.62
C GLN A 51 5.82 14.28 24.85
N ASN A 52 4.71 13.60 25.15
CA ASN A 52 4.56 12.80 26.37
C ASN A 52 5.13 11.38 26.23
N TYR A 53 5.09 10.81 25.04
CA TYR A 53 5.43 9.41 24.74
C TYR A 53 6.44 9.31 23.59
N SER A 54 7.46 10.16 23.59
CA SER A 54 8.46 10.26 22.51
C SER A 54 9.15 8.94 22.14
N GLY A 55 9.30 8.00 23.09
CA GLY A 55 9.83 6.67 22.78
C GLY A 55 8.90 5.86 21.87
N ALA A 56 7.60 5.89 22.14
CA ALA A 56 6.59 5.20 21.34
C ALA A 56 6.36 5.91 20.01
N ASP A 57 6.32 7.24 19.98
CA ASP A 57 6.22 8.02 18.73
C ASP A 57 7.34 7.71 17.74
N ARG A 58 8.58 7.54 18.23
CA ARG A 58 9.71 7.16 17.37
C ARG A 58 9.53 5.78 16.75
N LEU A 59 8.86 4.85 17.43
CA LEU A 59 8.60 3.53 16.86
C LEU A 59 7.70 3.63 15.62
N PHE A 60 6.78 4.59 15.55
CA PHE A 60 6.03 4.84 14.30
C PHE A 60 6.98 5.14 13.15
N ASN A 61 7.97 6.02 13.34
CA ASN A 61 8.95 6.33 12.28
C ASN A 61 9.78 5.10 11.86
N ALA A 62 10.00 4.15 12.76
CA ALA A 62 10.64 2.88 12.43
C ALA A 62 9.71 1.92 11.66
N PHE A 63 8.42 1.89 12.00
CA PHE A 63 7.44 1.11 11.26
C PHE A 63 7.23 1.67 9.85
N ASP A 64 7.12 2.99 9.69
CA ASP A 64 7.00 3.67 8.39
C ASP A 64 8.18 3.26 7.47
N TYR A 65 9.42 3.35 7.97
CA TYR A 65 10.58 2.85 7.22
C TYR A 65 10.45 1.36 6.86
N GLY A 66 10.02 0.55 7.82
CA GLY A 66 9.85 -0.89 7.66
C GLY A 66 8.86 -1.22 6.54
N HIS A 67 7.72 -0.55 6.50
CA HIS A 67 6.72 -0.68 5.44
C HIS A 67 7.31 -0.29 4.09
N ALA A 68 7.84 0.93 3.97
CA ALA A 68 8.41 1.45 2.73
C ALA A 68 9.52 0.55 2.16
N ILE A 69 10.50 0.15 2.98
CA ILE A 69 11.63 -0.65 2.49
C ILE A 69 11.21 -2.07 2.07
N LEU A 70 10.19 -2.65 2.73
CA LEU A 70 9.68 -3.97 2.39
C LEU A 70 8.92 -3.92 1.06
N TYR A 71 8.06 -2.92 0.85
CA TYR A 71 7.36 -2.71 -0.42
C TYR A 71 8.34 -2.50 -1.57
N GLU A 72 9.34 -1.63 -1.36
CA GLU A 72 10.40 -1.39 -2.35
C GLU A 72 11.18 -2.66 -2.68
N THR A 73 11.58 -3.42 -1.66
CA THR A 73 12.39 -4.64 -1.88
C THR A 73 11.60 -5.69 -2.63
N LEU A 74 10.35 -5.94 -2.22
CA LEU A 74 9.46 -6.92 -2.87
C LEU A 74 9.20 -6.57 -4.34
N TYR A 75 9.00 -5.28 -4.63
CA TYR A 75 8.72 -4.83 -5.99
C TYR A 75 9.97 -4.73 -6.87
N SER A 76 11.03 -4.09 -6.39
CA SER A 76 12.24 -3.84 -7.18
C SER A 76 13.13 -5.07 -7.36
N LYS A 77 12.99 -6.08 -6.49
CA LYS A 77 13.79 -7.31 -6.51
C LYS A 77 12.93 -8.57 -6.37
N PRO A 78 12.06 -8.87 -7.35
CA PRO A 78 11.14 -10.01 -7.26
C PRO A 78 11.82 -11.38 -7.25
N GLN A 79 13.11 -11.44 -7.58
CA GLN A 79 13.92 -12.66 -7.58
C GLN A 79 15.02 -12.64 -6.50
N ALA A 80 14.96 -11.71 -5.55
CA ALA A 80 15.87 -11.70 -4.42
C ALA A 80 15.79 -13.03 -3.65
N PRO A 81 16.91 -13.53 -3.11
CA PRO A 81 16.87 -14.70 -2.26
C PRO A 81 15.99 -14.42 -1.03
N VAL A 82 15.24 -15.43 -0.58
CA VAL A 82 14.35 -15.34 0.60
C VAL A 82 15.10 -14.79 1.82
N SER A 83 16.39 -15.12 1.96
CA SER A 83 17.24 -14.64 3.05
C SER A 83 17.38 -13.12 3.09
N GLU A 84 17.29 -12.41 1.96
CA GLU A 84 17.38 -10.94 1.96
C GLU A 84 16.25 -10.31 2.78
N LEU A 85 15.02 -10.85 2.66
CA LEU A 85 13.85 -10.37 3.39
C LEU A 85 13.74 -10.99 4.79
N GLU A 86 13.72 -12.32 4.85
CA GLU A 86 13.38 -13.06 6.07
C GLU A 86 14.53 -13.12 7.08
N VAL A 87 15.77 -12.84 6.65
CA VAL A 87 16.94 -12.87 7.53
C VAL A 87 17.58 -11.49 7.63
N ASP A 88 18.10 -10.96 6.53
CA ASP A 88 18.94 -9.76 6.59
C ASP A 88 18.12 -8.51 6.93
N ARG A 89 17.01 -8.29 6.20
CA ARG A 89 16.09 -7.19 6.47
C ARG A 89 15.40 -7.36 7.81
N TYR A 90 14.85 -8.54 8.09
CA TYR A 90 14.20 -8.83 9.38
C TYR A 90 15.13 -8.51 10.57
N ARG A 91 16.38 -8.97 10.50
CA ARG A 91 17.38 -8.69 11.53
C ARG A 91 17.68 -7.21 11.64
N PHE A 92 17.89 -6.51 10.54
CA PHE A 92 18.10 -5.06 10.58
C PHE A 92 16.91 -4.33 11.22
N LEU A 93 15.68 -4.66 10.84
CA LEU A 93 14.48 -4.02 11.38
C LEU A 93 14.37 -4.27 12.89
N THR A 94 14.53 -5.52 13.33
CA THR A 94 14.29 -5.91 14.73
C THR A 94 15.45 -5.63 15.68
N GLU A 95 16.69 -5.84 15.22
CA GLU A 95 17.88 -5.69 16.06
C GLU A 95 18.52 -4.30 15.97
N ASN A 96 18.28 -3.55 14.88
CA ASN A 96 18.89 -2.24 14.70
C ASN A 96 17.85 -1.12 14.76
N LEU A 97 16.88 -1.13 13.84
CA LEU A 97 15.96 -0.02 13.64
C LEU A 97 15.01 0.16 14.83
N LEU A 98 14.30 -0.88 15.24
CA LEU A 98 13.36 -0.81 16.37
C LEU A 98 14.07 -0.51 17.70
N ARG A 99 15.36 -0.83 17.83
CA ARG A 99 16.17 -0.48 19.02
C ARG A 99 16.61 0.98 19.04
N ARG A 100 16.81 1.58 17.86
CA ARG A 100 17.29 2.96 17.69
C ARG A 100 16.45 3.68 16.63
N PRO A 101 15.16 3.90 16.91
CA PRO A 101 14.25 4.44 15.92
C PRO A 101 14.54 5.92 15.59
N PRO A 102 14.22 6.38 14.37
CA PRO A 102 14.39 7.77 13.96
C PRO A 102 13.61 8.75 14.85
N ARG A 103 14.21 9.91 15.11
CA ARG A 103 13.59 10.97 15.95
C ARG A 103 12.57 11.83 15.19
N VAL A 104 12.62 11.81 13.87
CA VAL A 104 11.74 12.57 13.00
C VAL A 104 11.08 11.60 12.02
N PRO A 105 9.84 11.91 11.57
CA PRO A 105 9.22 11.20 10.46
C PRO A 105 10.14 11.17 9.25
N LEU A 106 10.04 10.08 8.49
CA LEU A 106 10.81 9.89 7.27
C LEU A 106 9.92 10.19 6.08
N GLU A 107 10.53 10.69 5.01
CA GLU A 107 9.85 10.80 3.73
C GLU A 107 9.84 9.41 3.07
N GLU A 108 8.73 8.68 3.20
CA GLU A 108 8.60 7.31 2.69
C GLU A 108 8.81 7.27 1.17
N GLY A 109 8.36 8.28 0.42
CA GLY A 109 8.57 8.37 -1.03
C GLY A 109 10.04 8.42 -1.47
N ALA A 110 10.95 8.78 -0.56
CA ALA A 110 12.40 8.72 -0.80
C ALA A 110 13.02 7.34 -0.51
N ILE A 111 12.26 6.43 0.09
CA ILE A 111 12.66 5.05 0.40
C ILE A 111 12.01 4.08 -0.61
N GLU A 112 10.70 4.20 -0.81
CA GLU A 112 9.89 3.33 -1.68
C GLU A 112 9.68 3.89 -3.10
N ILE A 113 10.78 4.28 -3.74
CA ILE A 113 10.76 5.04 -4.99
C ILE A 113 10.07 4.29 -6.13
N ALA A 114 10.36 3.00 -6.31
CA ALA A 114 9.78 2.21 -7.39
C ALA A 114 8.33 1.84 -7.08
N TYR A 115 8.04 1.51 -5.82
CA TYR A 115 6.68 1.21 -5.37
C TYR A 115 5.75 2.43 -5.47
N ALA A 116 6.19 3.61 -5.03
CA ALA A 116 5.41 4.84 -5.11
C ALA A 116 5.03 5.21 -6.56
N LYS A 117 5.87 4.85 -7.54
CA LYS A 117 5.57 5.04 -8.97
C LYS A 117 4.58 4.01 -9.49
N LEU A 118 4.63 2.79 -8.97
CA LEU A 118 3.73 1.71 -9.35
C LEU A 118 2.32 1.94 -8.81
N ALA A 119 2.21 2.30 -7.54
CA ALA A 119 0.96 2.34 -6.79
C ALA A 119 0.80 3.66 -6.02
N PRO A 120 0.74 4.81 -6.71
CA PRO A 120 0.66 6.12 -6.05
C PRO A 120 -0.59 6.29 -5.18
N GLU A 121 -1.74 5.72 -5.55
CA GLU A 121 -2.95 5.77 -4.74
C GLU A 121 -2.80 4.97 -3.44
N ALA A 122 -2.18 3.78 -3.50
CA ALA A 122 -1.94 2.97 -2.31
C ALA A 122 -0.99 3.67 -1.34
N LYS A 123 0.06 4.32 -1.86
CA LYS A 123 0.94 5.19 -1.05
C LYS A 123 0.12 6.28 -0.34
N LEU A 124 -0.75 6.98 -1.07
CA LEU A 124 -1.57 8.05 -0.49
C LEU A 124 -2.55 7.52 0.58
N MET A 125 -3.07 6.30 0.42
CA MET A 125 -3.89 5.64 1.46
C MET A 125 -3.09 5.41 2.74
N PHE A 126 -1.84 4.92 2.63
CA PHE A 126 -0.98 4.72 3.80
C PHE A 126 -0.64 6.05 4.48
N GLU A 127 -0.29 7.09 3.72
CA GLU A 127 -0.04 8.42 4.28
C GLU A 127 -1.27 8.98 5.00
N TRP A 128 -2.46 8.80 4.42
CA TRP A 128 -3.71 9.26 5.04
C TRP A 128 -4.00 8.53 6.36
N ALA A 129 -3.79 7.21 6.37
CA ALA A 129 -3.92 6.40 7.58
C ALA A 129 -2.86 6.76 8.64
N HIS A 130 -1.62 7.06 8.21
CA HIS A 130 -0.53 7.51 9.08
C HIS A 130 -0.83 8.88 9.71
N LEU A 131 -1.52 9.78 9.02
CA LEU A 131 -2.00 11.01 9.65
C LEU A 131 -3.09 10.70 10.67
N LEU A 132 -4.10 9.92 10.29
CA LEU A 132 -5.24 9.59 11.17
C LEU A 132 -4.80 8.98 12.49
N HIS A 133 -4.03 7.88 12.46
CA HIS A 133 -3.71 7.16 13.69
C HIS A 133 -2.81 7.98 14.63
N ARG A 134 -1.95 8.87 14.10
CA ARG A 134 -1.08 9.75 14.89
C ARG A 134 -1.92 10.83 15.58
N GLN A 135 -2.90 11.40 14.87
CA GLN A 135 -3.84 12.36 15.46
C GLN A 135 -4.74 11.71 16.51
N PHE A 136 -5.12 10.43 16.35
CA PHE A 136 -5.80 9.69 17.41
C PHE A 136 -4.94 9.56 18.67
N TYR A 137 -3.68 9.16 18.52
CA TYR A 137 -2.78 9.09 19.67
C TYR A 137 -2.62 10.44 20.37
N ASP A 138 -2.55 11.53 19.62
CA ASP A 138 -2.51 12.89 20.16
C ASP A 138 -3.75 13.22 21.02
N VAL A 139 -4.96 12.90 20.54
CA VAL A 139 -6.20 13.07 21.33
C VAL A 139 -6.18 12.21 22.58
N LEU A 140 -5.85 10.93 22.43
CA LEU A 140 -5.90 9.95 23.52
C LEU A 140 -4.87 10.27 24.62
N ALA A 141 -3.71 10.81 24.24
CA ALA A 141 -2.63 11.20 25.15
C ALA A 141 -2.85 12.55 25.85
N ASP A 142 -3.83 13.35 25.44
CA ASP A 142 -4.07 14.66 26.01
C ASP A 142 -4.88 14.56 27.31
N GLU A 143 -4.20 14.77 28.44
CA GLU A 143 -4.81 14.76 29.78
C GLU A 143 -5.65 16.01 30.07
N ARG A 144 -5.58 17.05 29.22
CA ARG A 144 -6.43 18.24 29.34
C ARG A 144 -7.87 17.97 28.90
N LEU A 145 -8.08 16.92 28.10
CA LEU A 145 -9.38 16.54 27.57
C LEU A 145 -10.07 15.51 28.46
N THR A 146 -11.34 15.75 28.78
CA THR A 146 -12.25 14.75 29.33
C THR A 146 -12.52 13.63 28.31
N GLN A 147 -13.05 12.48 28.74
CA GLN A 147 -13.40 11.39 27.82
C GLN A 147 -14.40 11.84 26.76
N THR A 148 -15.42 12.61 27.14
CA THR A 148 -16.42 13.12 26.19
C THR A 148 -15.80 14.05 25.14
N GLU A 149 -14.84 14.88 25.53
CA GLU A 149 -14.09 15.72 24.58
C GLU A 149 -13.21 14.87 23.66
N LYS A 150 -12.54 13.84 24.19
CA LYS A 150 -11.77 12.88 23.37
C LYS A 150 -12.64 12.20 22.33
N ASP A 151 -13.82 11.72 22.73
CA ASP A 151 -14.77 11.07 21.82
C ASP A 151 -15.22 12.03 20.70
N ALA A 152 -15.48 13.30 21.05
CA ALA A 152 -15.85 14.33 20.07
C ALA A 152 -14.70 14.63 19.08
N GLN A 153 -13.46 14.76 19.59
CA GLN A 153 -12.29 14.99 18.75
C GLN A 153 -11.99 13.79 17.82
N VAL A 154 -12.12 12.56 18.32
CA VAL A 154 -12.00 11.35 17.49
C VAL A 154 -13.07 11.31 16.40
N ALA A 155 -14.31 11.68 16.71
CA ALA A 155 -15.37 11.75 15.72
C ALA A 155 -15.09 12.80 14.63
N GLU A 156 -14.55 13.97 15.01
CA GLU A 156 -14.13 15.02 14.09
C GLU A 156 -12.99 14.55 13.18
N LEU A 157 -11.95 13.92 13.74
CA LEU A 157 -10.85 13.35 12.97
C LEU A 157 -11.33 12.26 12.00
N MET A 158 -12.27 11.41 12.41
CA MET A 158 -12.90 10.42 11.52
C MET A 158 -13.71 11.07 10.41
N ALA A 159 -14.44 12.15 10.70
CA ALA A 159 -15.17 12.89 9.69
C ALA A 159 -14.21 13.53 8.67
N TYR A 160 -13.10 14.10 9.15
CA TYR A 160 -12.05 14.67 8.31
C TYR A 160 -11.39 13.61 7.42
N TYR A 161 -10.98 12.48 7.98
CA TYR A 161 -10.42 11.36 7.22
C TYR A 161 -11.36 10.91 6.09
N ARG A 162 -12.67 10.83 6.36
CA ARG A 162 -13.70 10.44 5.38
C ARG A 162 -13.98 11.49 4.29
N THR A 163 -13.41 12.70 4.38
CA THR A 163 -13.52 13.69 3.28
C THR A 163 -12.77 13.26 2.02
N ARG A 164 -11.89 12.27 2.13
CA ARG A 164 -11.10 11.69 1.04
C ARG A 164 -11.45 10.22 0.81
N PRO A 165 -12.68 9.89 0.38
CA PRO A 165 -13.12 8.50 0.19
C PRO A 165 -12.33 7.75 -0.89
N ASP A 166 -11.57 8.47 -1.71
CA ASP A 166 -10.65 7.91 -2.70
C ASP A 166 -9.41 7.25 -2.08
N VAL A 167 -9.05 7.63 -0.85
CA VAL A 167 -7.89 7.11 -0.13
C VAL A 167 -8.20 6.71 1.34
N ALA A 168 -9.47 6.67 1.73
CA ALA A 168 -9.95 6.42 3.10
C ALA A 168 -10.56 5.04 3.31
#